data_AF-A0A068WS04-F1
#
_entry.id   AF-A0A068WS04-F1
#
_cell.length_a   1.000
_cell.length_b   1.000
_cell.length_c   1.000
_cell.angle_alpha   90.00
_cell.angle_beta   90.00
_cell.angle_gamma   90.00
#
_symmetry.space_group_name_H-M   'P 1'
#
loop_
_entity.id
_entity.type
_entity.pdbx_description
1 polymer ?
#
loop_
_entity_poly.entity_id
_entity_poly.type
_entity_poly.pdbx_seq_one_letter_code
_entity_poly.pdbx_strand_id
1 'polypeptide(L)'
;MEKIYHERQVDRFCAQHCLNSLLQGPYFTVESLAEIAHNLDDRERRARNSMQSDCLNTDETGNFSVQVIAMALQNLGLELVPYMRKSEEAEAARADPTSQRAFICHFDMHWLAIRRLGHQWFDLNSLHSQPRLISNTYLSIYLAQLNSERYSIWFVTGHLPECEADQYLMLYPISETYLTQPGHSSGSNETEKDADLQKALALSLQDDFNDISLQSVLAETKREAEDLEMQRALRISAQESHGCVNDNNSTRGYIPSHLRTLEDIGRSEEDRDLQEAIRLSLQDGN
;
A
#
# COMPACT_ATOMS: atom_id res chain seq x y z
N MET A 1 6.39 7.36 -14.93
CA MET A 1 7.40 7.61 -13.87
C MET A 1 8.50 8.57 -14.30
N GLU A 2 8.73 8.82 -15.60
CA GLU A 2 9.84 9.66 -16.11
C GLU A 2 9.82 11.12 -15.65
N LYS A 3 8.66 11.63 -15.20
CA LYS A 3 8.51 12.99 -14.69
C LYS A 3 8.76 13.13 -13.20
N ILE A 4 8.84 12.02 -12.46
CA ILE A 4 9.13 12.04 -11.02
C ILE A 4 10.62 12.29 -10.86
N TYR A 5 10.95 13.33 -10.10
CA TYR A 5 12.33 13.59 -9.76
C TYR A 5 12.80 12.55 -8.74
N HIS A 6 13.80 11.74 -9.14
CA HIS A 6 14.37 10.67 -8.33
C HIS A 6 15.88 10.68 -8.46
N GLU A 7 16.56 10.96 -7.34
CA GLU A 7 18.01 10.89 -7.29
C GLU A 7 18.43 9.53 -6.72
N ARG A 8 19.13 8.74 -7.53
CA ARG A 8 19.79 7.53 -7.03
C ARG A 8 20.98 7.93 -6.19
N GLN A 9 21.10 7.31 -5.03
CA GLN A 9 22.20 7.59 -4.14
C GLN A 9 23.50 7.04 -4.69
N VAL A 10 24.53 7.87 -4.60
CA VAL A 10 25.93 7.48 -4.74
C VAL A 10 26.56 7.66 -3.37
N ASP A 11 27.25 6.63 -2.87
CA ASP A 11 27.86 6.59 -1.53
C ASP A 11 26.84 6.67 -0.37
N ARG A 12 27.15 7.37 0.73
CA ARG A 12 26.34 7.41 1.97
C ARG A 12 25.50 8.69 2.13
N PHE A 13 25.39 9.52 1.10
CA PHE A 13 24.67 10.81 1.15
C PHE A 13 23.14 10.70 1.05
N CYS A 14 22.55 9.75 1.78
CA CYS A 14 21.11 9.47 1.75
C CYS A 14 20.24 10.69 2.12
N ALA A 15 20.70 11.53 3.05
CA ALA A 15 19.99 12.73 3.48
C ALA A 15 19.71 13.72 2.34
N GLN A 16 20.70 13.97 1.48
CA GLN A 16 20.54 14.85 0.32
C GLN A 16 19.45 14.29 -0.62
N HIS A 17 19.61 13.04 -1.02
CA HIS A 17 18.70 12.42 -1.98
C HIS A 17 17.29 12.27 -1.41
N CYS A 18 17.16 12.01 -0.12
CA CYS A 18 15.90 12.00 0.61
C CYS A 18 15.21 13.37 0.52
N LEU A 19 15.90 14.46 0.87
CA LEU A 19 15.34 15.81 0.84
C LEU A 19 15.03 16.28 -0.59
N ASN A 20 15.90 16.02 -1.55
CA ASN A 20 15.70 16.43 -2.94
C ASN A 20 14.56 15.65 -3.60
N SER A 21 14.46 14.34 -3.35
CA SER A 21 13.34 13.54 -3.84
C SER A 21 12.04 13.94 -3.15
N LEU A 22 12.08 14.22 -1.84
CA LEU A 22 10.95 14.77 -1.11
C LEU A 22 10.50 16.12 -1.69
N LEU A 23 11.39 17.01 -2.10
CA LEU A 23 11.05 18.32 -2.66
C LEU A 23 10.82 18.29 -4.17
N GLN A 24 11.09 17.17 -4.82
CA GLN A 24 11.01 16.97 -6.27
C GLN A 24 11.93 17.91 -7.07
N GLY A 25 13.15 18.12 -6.57
CA GLY A 25 14.19 18.89 -7.27
C GLY A 25 15.51 18.97 -6.49
N PRO A 26 16.60 19.47 -7.11
CA PRO A 26 17.91 19.59 -6.47
C PRO A 26 17.97 20.83 -5.56
N TYR A 27 17.28 20.80 -4.42
CA TYR A 27 17.24 21.92 -3.46
C TYR A 27 18.47 21.96 -2.54
N PHE A 28 19.02 20.79 -2.22
CA PHE A 28 20.14 20.63 -1.31
C PHE A 28 21.30 19.91 -1.97
N THR A 29 22.51 20.25 -1.53
CA THR A 29 23.75 19.55 -1.83
C THR A 29 24.38 19.10 -0.52
N VAL A 30 25.35 18.19 -0.56
CA VAL A 30 26.09 17.76 0.63
C VAL A 30 26.71 18.97 1.34
N GLU A 31 27.25 19.93 0.58
CA GLU A 31 27.89 21.13 1.12
C GLU A 31 26.88 22.01 1.87
N SER A 32 25.68 22.20 1.32
CA SER A 32 24.66 23.02 1.99
C SER A 32 24.13 22.36 3.25
N LEU A 33 24.00 21.02 3.27
CA LEU A 33 23.65 20.28 4.49
C LEU A 33 24.76 20.31 5.53
N ALA A 34 26.03 20.25 5.10
CA ALA A 34 27.18 20.39 5.99
C ALA A 34 27.25 21.79 6.62
N GLU A 35 26.94 22.85 5.87
CA GLU A 35 26.86 24.21 6.41
C GLU A 35 25.76 24.33 7.48
N ILE A 36 24.58 23.74 7.23
CA ILE A 36 23.50 23.69 8.22
C ILE A 36 23.95 22.92 9.47
N ALA A 37 24.60 21.77 9.30
CA ALA A 37 25.12 20.98 10.42
C ALA A 37 26.13 21.77 11.26
N HIS A 38 27.11 22.42 10.62
CA HIS A 38 28.08 23.27 11.30
C HIS A 38 27.43 24.45 12.04
N ASN A 39 26.41 25.09 11.45
CA ASN A 39 25.68 26.17 12.13
C ASN A 39 24.95 25.65 13.37
N LEU A 40 24.34 24.47 13.29
CA LEU A 40 23.69 23.82 14.42
C LEU A 40 24.71 23.49 15.52
N ASP A 41 25.84 22.88 15.16
CA ASP A 41 26.93 22.57 16.10
C ASP A 41 27.44 23.83 16.81
N ASP A 42 27.61 24.93 16.08
CA ASP A 42 28.02 26.23 16.64
C ASP A 42 26.99 26.79 17.62
N ARG A 43 25.70 26.72 17.28
CA ARG A 43 24.60 27.17 18.15
C ARG A 43 24.54 26.33 19.42
N GLU A 44 24.69 25.02 19.28
CA GLU A 44 24.70 24.07 20.38
C GLU A 44 25.90 24.27 21.31
N ARG A 45 27.10 24.49 20.75
CA ARG A 45 28.32 24.79 21.50
C ARG A 45 28.18 26.07 22.32
N ARG A 46 27.64 27.13 21.70
CA ARG A 46 27.36 28.41 22.39
C ARG A 46 26.30 28.24 23.48
N ALA A 47 25.25 27.46 23.23
CA ALA A 47 24.17 27.25 24.21
C ALA A 47 24.62 26.45 25.44
N ARG A 48 25.49 25.44 25.26
CA ARG A 48 25.98 24.60 26.37
C ARG A 48 27.19 25.19 27.12
N ASN A 49 27.75 26.32 26.67
CA ASN A 49 29.03 26.85 27.20
C ASN A 49 30.13 25.78 27.30
N SER A 50 30.09 24.77 26.43
CA SER A 50 31.00 23.62 26.46
C SER A 50 31.93 23.67 25.27
N MET A 51 33.21 23.39 25.50
CA MET A 51 34.23 23.24 24.45
C MET A 51 34.28 21.83 23.87
N GLN A 52 33.44 20.90 24.36
CA GLN A 52 33.42 19.53 23.87
C GLN A 52 32.80 19.44 22.47
N SER A 53 33.53 18.75 21.58
CA SER A 53 33.14 18.40 20.21
C SER A 53 32.13 17.24 20.15
N ASP A 54 31.38 16.98 21.21
CA ASP A 54 30.44 15.83 21.27
C ASP A 54 29.13 16.11 20.51
N CYS A 55 28.96 17.34 20.02
CA CYS A 55 27.81 17.78 19.24
C CYS A 55 28.22 17.81 17.77
N LEU A 56 28.27 16.62 17.16
CA LEU A 56 28.53 16.48 15.73
C LEU A 56 27.21 16.09 15.06
N ASN A 57 26.64 17.04 14.31
CA ASN A 57 25.45 16.82 13.50
C ASN A 57 25.72 16.08 12.18
N THR A 58 26.99 15.84 11.85
CA THR A 58 27.45 15.04 10.72
C THR A 58 28.47 14.01 11.20
N ASP A 59 28.33 12.77 10.77
CA ASP A 59 29.32 11.72 11.07
C ASP A 59 30.47 11.68 10.06
N GLU A 60 31.57 11.00 10.41
CA GLU A 60 32.74 10.83 9.53
C GLU A 60 32.43 10.09 8.22
N THR A 61 31.24 9.49 8.11
CA THR A 61 30.79 8.71 6.96
C THR A 61 29.80 9.46 6.07
N GLY A 62 29.47 10.72 6.41
CA GLY A 62 28.59 11.59 5.64
C GLY A 62 27.09 11.50 5.97
N ASN A 63 26.71 10.85 7.08
CA ASN A 63 25.33 10.86 7.54
C ASN A 63 25.03 12.13 8.34
N PHE A 64 23.80 12.60 8.20
CA PHE A 64 23.31 13.78 8.90
C PHE A 64 22.30 13.42 9.98
N SER A 65 22.34 14.15 11.08
CA SER A 65 21.37 14.02 12.16
C SER A 65 19.97 14.48 11.71
N VAL A 66 18.94 14.00 12.40
CA VAL A 66 17.55 14.46 12.19
C VAL A 66 17.40 15.97 12.36
N GLN A 67 18.24 16.62 13.20
CA GLN A 67 18.17 18.06 13.44
C GLN A 67 18.57 18.85 12.20
N VAL A 68 19.54 18.36 11.42
CA VAL A 68 19.92 18.95 10.13
C VAL A 68 18.77 18.88 9.15
N ILE A 69 18.11 17.72 9.05
CA ILE A 69 16.93 17.51 8.18
C ILE A 69 15.79 18.44 8.59
N ALA A 70 15.51 18.53 9.89
CA ALA A 70 14.46 19.40 10.42
C ALA A 70 14.75 20.89 10.14
N MET A 71 16.00 21.34 10.33
CA MET A 71 16.41 22.73 10.05
C MET A 71 16.37 23.04 8.55
N ALA A 72 16.80 22.11 7.70
CA ALA A 72 16.74 22.25 6.25
C ALA A 72 15.30 22.45 5.76
N LEU A 73 14.35 21.66 6.28
CA LEU A 73 12.92 21.81 5.99
C LEU A 73 12.35 23.11 6.58
N GLN A 74 12.75 23.47 7.79
CA GLN A 74 12.31 24.70 8.45
C GLN A 74 12.69 25.96 7.66
N ASN A 75 13.87 25.98 7.03
CA ASN A 75 14.30 27.07 6.16
C ASN A 75 13.41 27.26 4.93
N LEU A 76 12.66 26.24 4.54
CA LEU A 76 11.68 26.27 3.45
C LEU A 76 10.23 26.51 3.93
N GLY A 77 10.03 26.73 5.24
CA GLY A 77 8.70 26.87 5.84
C GLY A 77 7.95 25.55 6.01
N LEU A 78 8.67 24.43 6.01
CA LEU A 78 8.13 23.09 6.28
C LEU A 78 8.46 22.67 7.70
N GLU A 79 7.57 21.93 8.35
CA GLU A 79 7.80 21.39 9.67
C GLU A 79 7.86 19.86 9.63
N LEU A 80 8.80 19.29 10.39
CA LEU A 80 9.01 17.86 10.50
C LEU A 80 8.47 17.37 11.85
N VAL A 81 7.34 16.65 11.82
CA VAL A 81 6.65 16.21 13.04
C VAL A 81 6.82 14.71 13.26
N PRO A 82 7.26 14.25 14.45
CA PRO A 82 7.37 12.82 14.74
C PRO A 82 6.04 12.10 14.67
N TYR A 83 5.99 10.99 13.94
CA TYR A 83 4.76 10.22 13.70
C TYR A 83 4.14 9.63 14.96
N MET A 84 4.96 9.33 15.98
CA MET A 84 4.53 8.78 17.28
C MET A 84 4.33 9.84 18.36
N ARG A 85 4.33 11.13 18.00
CA ARG A 85 4.03 12.21 18.96
C ARG A 85 2.61 12.04 19.50
N LYS A 86 2.42 12.30 20.79
CA LYS A 86 1.10 12.37 21.45
C LYS A 86 0.49 13.75 21.22
N SER A 87 0.22 14.08 19.97
CA SER A 87 -0.46 15.30 19.55
C SER A 87 -1.64 14.95 18.66
N GLU A 88 -2.67 15.80 18.65
CA GLU A 88 -3.88 15.60 17.84
C GLU A 88 -3.55 15.46 16.34
N GLU A 89 -2.60 16.25 15.84
CA GLU A 89 -2.13 16.17 14.45
C GLU A 89 -1.50 14.81 14.11
N ALA A 90 -0.71 14.25 15.03
CA ALA A 90 -0.06 12.96 14.82
C ALA A 90 -1.06 11.79 14.98
N GLU A 91 -2.07 11.93 15.84
CA GLU A 91 -3.18 10.98 15.93
C GLU A 91 -4.02 10.98 14.65
N ALA A 92 -4.33 12.15 14.10
CA ALA A 92 -5.01 12.29 12.83
C ALA A 92 -4.21 11.68 11.68
N ALA A 93 -2.89 11.92 11.62
CA ALA A 93 -2.00 11.31 10.63
C ALA A 93 -1.88 9.78 10.77
N ARG A 94 -2.08 9.22 11.97
CA ARG A 94 -2.16 7.77 12.19
C ARG A 94 -3.50 7.17 11.80
N ALA A 95 -4.59 7.90 12.06
CA ALA A 95 -5.94 7.49 11.69
C ALA A 95 -6.14 7.48 10.17
N ASP A 96 -5.64 8.51 9.49
CA ASP A 96 -5.63 8.60 8.03
C ASP A 96 -4.27 9.11 7.50
N PRO A 97 -3.34 8.19 7.19
CA PRO A 97 -2.06 8.55 6.59
C PRO A 97 -2.18 9.22 5.21
N THR A 98 -3.28 9.01 4.49
CA THR A 98 -3.46 9.56 3.13
C THR A 98 -3.76 11.06 3.11
N SER A 99 -4.21 11.60 4.25
CA SER A 99 -4.41 13.03 4.48
C SER A 99 -3.11 13.84 4.42
N GLN A 100 -1.97 13.19 4.70
CA GLN A 100 -0.66 13.82 4.69
C GLN A 100 -0.13 13.95 3.25
N ARG A 101 0.89 14.80 3.07
CA ARG A 101 1.52 15.01 1.76
C ARG A 101 2.83 14.24 1.60
N ALA A 102 3.56 14.05 2.69
CA ALA A 102 4.81 13.32 2.68
C ALA A 102 5.24 12.82 4.06
N PHE A 103 6.07 11.78 4.04
CA PHE A 103 6.73 11.20 5.19
C PHE A 103 8.24 11.10 4.92
N ILE A 104 9.02 11.18 5.99
CA ILE A 104 10.44 10.85 6.01
C ILE A 104 10.61 9.71 7.00
N CYS A 105 11.35 8.68 6.60
CA CYS A 105 11.67 7.56 7.47
C CYS A 105 13.19 7.42 7.59
N HIS A 106 13.63 6.96 8.76
CA HIS A 106 15.03 6.66 9.04
C HIS A 106 15.18 5.27 9.67
N PHE A 107 16.08 4.47 9.11
CA PHE A 107 16.44 3.17 9.63
C PHE A 107 17.87 2.81 9.23
N ASP A 108 18.62 2.23 10.18
CA ASP A 108 19.99 1.75 9.98
C ASP A 108 20.88 2.72 9.18
N MET A 109 20.92 3.99 9.63
CA MET A 109 21.69 5.08 9.00
C MET A 109 21.26 5.43 7.57
N HIS A 110 20.03 5.11 7.19
CA HIS A 110 19.46 5.41 5.87
C HIS A 110 18.20 6.26 5.97
N TRP A 111 18.18 7.37 5.23
CA TRP A 111 17.04 8.26 5.08
C TRP A 111 16.27 7.94 3.80
N LEU A 112 14.95 7.80 3.90
CA LEU A 112 14.07 7.64 2.75
C LEU A 112 12.87 8.59 2.84
N ALA A 113 12.37 9.00 1.68
CA ALA A 113 11.19 9.85 1.55
C ALA A 113 10.03 9.08 0.92
N ILE A 114 8.83 9.29 1.44
CA ILE A 114 7.58 8.82 0.86
C ILE A 114 6.75 10.06 0.55
N ARG A 115 6.42 10.31 -0.71
CA ARG A 115 5.69 11.52 -1.11
C ARG A 115 4.45 11.18 -1.92
N ARG A 116 3.37 11.91 -1.64
CA ARG A 116 2.17 11.92 -2.47
C ARG A 116 2.41 12.83 -3.68
N LEU A 117 2.25 12.27 -4.87
CA LEU A 117 2.32 12.98 -6.15
C LEU A 117 1.02 12.72 -6.91
N GLY A 118 0.30 13.80 -7.21
CA GLY A 118 -1.08 13.78 -7.66
C GLY A 118 -1.98 13.10 -6.62
N HIS A 119 -2.53 11.95 -6.99
CA HIS A 119 -3.41 11.13 -6.15
C HIS A 119 -2.76 9.82 -5.65
N GLN A 120 -1.45 9.66 -5.87
CA GLN A 120 -0.74 8.41 -5.64
C GLN A 120 0.48 8.61 -4.75
N TRP A 121 0.84 7.55 -4.02
CA TRP A 121 2.00 7.56 -3.13
C TRP A 121 3.19 6.88 -3.79
N PHE A 122 4.37 7.42 -3.56
CA PHE A 122 5.61 6.86 -4.06
C PHE A 122 6.62 6.74 -2.93
N ASP A 123 7.24 5.56 -2.85
CA ASP A 123 8.50 5.35 -2.14
C ASP A 123 9.64 5.85 -3.04
N LEU A 124 10.32 6.89 -2.56
CA LEU A 124 11.43 7.56 -3.21
C LEU A 124 12.76 7.19 -2.54
N ASN A 125 12.86 5.99 -1.98
CA ASN A 125 14.12 5.47 -1.47
C ASN A 125 15.20 5.49 -2.56
N SER A 126 16.26 6.24 -2.30
CA SER A 126 17.38 6.47 -3.21
C SER A 126 18.17 5.20 -3.58
N LEU A 127 17.99 4.11 -2.82
CA LEU A 127 18.55 2.80 -3.13
C LEU A 127 17.78 2.07 -4.25
N HIS A 128 16.56 2.52 -4.56
CA HIS A 128 15.81 1.99 -5.70
C HIS A 128 16.27 2.62 -7.00
N SER A 129 16.26 1.82 -8.07
CA SER A 129 16.55 2.31 -9.43
C SER A 129 15.52 3.33 -9.91
N GLN A 130 14.29 3.23 -9.40
CA GLN A 130 13.16 4.08 -9.75
C GLN A 130 12.17 4.19 -8.57
N PRO A 131 11.33 5.24 -8.55
CA PRO A 131 10.22 5.38 -7.60
C PRO A 131 9.31 4.15 -7.60
N ARG A 132 8.93 3.66 -6.42
CA ARG A 132 7.97 2.56 -6.28
C ARG A 132 6.60 3.09 -5.91
N LEU A 133 5.58 2.68 -6.65
CA LEU A 133 4.20 3.05 -6.36
C LEU A 133 3.73 2.35 -5.06
N ILE A 134 3.03 3.10 -4.21
CA ILE A 134 2.36 2.63 -3.00
C ILE A 134 0.87 2.96 -3.17
N SER A 135 -0.01 1.97 -3.01
CA SER A 135 -1.46 2.22 -3.02
C SER A 135 -1.91 2.85 -1.70
N ASN A 136 -3.03 3.58 -1.73
CA ASN A 136 -3.59 4.21 -0.51
C ASN A 136 -3.90 3.18 0.58
N THR A 137 -4.38 2.00 0.20
CA THR A 137 -4.69 0.89 1.13
C THR A 137 -3.43 0.25 1.70
N TYR A 138 -2.35 0.20 0.91
CA TYR A 138 -1.09 -0.38 1.33
C TYR A 138 -0.26 0.60 2.20
N LEU A 139 -0.41 1.91 2.02
CA LEU A 139 0.36 2.92 2.76
C LEU A 139 0.26 2.75 4.28
N SER A 140 -0.94 2.52 4.82
CA SER A 140 -1.15 2.35 6.27
C SER A 140 -0.44 1.09 6.80
N ILE A 141 -0.51 -0.01 6.06
CA ILE A 141 0.17 -1.27 6.36
C ILE A 141 1.69 -1.06 6.30
N TYR A 142 2.17 -0.39 5.25
CA TYR A 142 3.57 -0.11 5.04
C TYR A 142 4.16 0.73 6.18
N LEU A 143 3.50 1.82 6.58
CA LEU A 143 3.93 2.64 7.73
C LEU A 143 3.88 1.87 9.06
N ALA A 144 2.87 1.01 9.26
CA ALA A 144 2.80 0.14 10.42
C ALA A 144 3.96 -0.88 10.47
N GLN A 145 4.35 -1.44 9.32
CA GLN A 145 5.51 -2.33 9.19
C GLN A 145 6.81 -1.58 9.53
N LEU A 146 7.03 -0.40 8.94
CA LEU A 146 8.22 0.41 9.25
C LEU A 146 8.30 0.69 10.76
N ASN A 147 7.19 1.01 11.40
CA ASN A 147 7.16 1.25 12.84
C ASN A 147 7.47 -0.01 13.68
N SER A 148 7.01 -1.20 13.25
CA SER A 148 7.31 -2.46 13.94
C SER A 148 8.79 -2.85 13.80
N GLU A 149 9.39 -2.54 12.66
CA GLU A 149 10.82 -2.67 12.36
C GLU A 149 11.69 -1.61 13.05
N ARG A 150 11.10 -0.76 13.91
CA ARG A 150 11.77 0.32 14.66
C ARG A 150 12.29 1.46 13.80
N TYR A 151 11.70 1.69 12.63
CA TYR A 151 11.97 2.91 11.87
C TYR A 151 11.49 4.11 12.67
N SER A 152 12.27 5.18 12.61
CA SER A 152 11.80 6.49 13.05
C SER A 152 11.08 7.14 11.88
N ILE A 153 9.81 7.49 12.07
CA ILE A 153 8.94 8.05 11.03
C ILE A 153 8.56 9.46 11.43
N TRP A 154 8.60 10.37 10.47
CA TRP A 154 8.12 11.74 10.58
C TRP A 154 7.20 12.05 9.40
N PHE A 155 6.20 12.88 9.64
CA PHE A 155 5.40 13.46 8.57
C PHE A 155 5.78 14.93 8.40
N VAL A 156 5.65 15.42 7.17
CA VAL A 156 6.00 16.79 6.82
C VAL A 156 4.74 17.62 6.68
N THR A 157 4.63 18.67 7.51
CA THR A 157 3.56 19.66 7.45
C THR A 157 4.06 20.94 6.78
N GLY A 158 3.14 21.70 6.16
CA GLY A 158 3.46 22.92 5.41
C GLY A 158 3.22 22.80 3.90
N HIS A 159 3.63 23.82 3.16
CA HIS A 159 3.40 23.91 1.72
C HIS A 159 4.61 23.40 0.94
N LEU A 160 4.54 22.15 0.47
CA LEU A 160 5.56 21.59 -0.42
C LEU A 160 5.56 22.32 -1.77
N PRO A 161 6.74 22.50 -2.41
CA PRO A 161 6.83 23.14 -3.71
C PRO A 161 6.05 22.36 -4.76
N GLU A 162 5.40 23.12 -5.66
CA GLU A 162 4.77 22.57 -6.86
C GLU A 162 5.83 21.95 -7.76
N CYS A 163 5.51 20.79 -8.34
CA CYS A 163 6.42 20.08 -9.22
C CYS A 163 5.67 19.56 -10.45
N GLU A 164 6.40 19.41 -11.56
CA GLU A 164 5.84 18.91 -12.83
C GLU A 164 5.27 17.50 -12.66
N ALA A 165 5.91 16.67 -11.83
CA ALA A 165 5.46 15.31 -11.51
C ALA A 165 4.04 15.29 -10.93
N ASP A 166 3.74 16.21 -10.02
CA ASP A 166 2.43 16.32 -9.36
C ASP A 166 1.35 16.66 -10.40
N GLN A 167 1.58 17.69 -11.22
CA GLN A 167 0.64 18.11 -12.28
C GLN A 167 0.42 17.01 -13.33
N TYR A 168 1.48 16.30 -13.71
CA TYR A 168 1.39 15.21 -14.68
C TYR A 168 0.60 14.02 -14.12
N LEU A 169 0.88 13.60 -12.88
CA LEU A 169 0.23 12.44 -12.25
C LEU A 169 -1.21 12.72 -11.83
N MET A 170 -1.59 13.99 -11.67
CA MET A 170 -2.99 14.40 -11.56
C MET A 170 -3.78 14.11 -12.84
N LEU A 171 -3.16 14.26 -14.02
CA LEU A 171 -3.80 14.04 -15.32
C LEU A 171 -3.67 12.59 -15.81
N TYR A 172 -2.54 11.95 -15.50
CA TYR A 172 -2.17 10.63 -15.98
C TYR A 172 -1.73 9.73 -14.81
N PRO A 173 -2.68 9.25 -13.98
CA PRO A 173 -2.36 8.35 -12.89
C PRO A 173 -1.77 7.03 -13.43
N ILE A 174 -0.77 6.51 -12.73
CA ILE A 174 -0.12 5.25 -13.09
C ILE A 174 -1.05 4.10 -12.72
N SER A 175 -1.32 3.20 -13.67
CA SER A 175 -2.15 2.01 -13.40
C SER A 175 -1.51 1.11 -12.33
N GLU A 176 -2.31 0.60 -11.39
CA GLU A 176 -1.84 -0.30 -10.34
C GLU A 176 -1.28 -1.64 -10.87
N THR A 177 -1.49 -1.96 -12.15
CA THR A 177 -0.81 -3.06 -12.85
C THR A 177 0.71 -2.93 -12.82
N TYR A 178 1.28 -1.75 -12.56
CA TYR A 178 2.71 -1.58 -12.31
C TYR A 178 3.19 -2.28 -11.02
N LEU A 179 2.31 -2.55 -10.06
CA LEU A 179 2.67 -3.27 -8.81
C LEU A 179 2.91 -4.76 -9.05
N THR A 180 2.34 -5.32 -10.12
CA THR A 180 2.41 -6.75 -10.45
C THR A 180 3.36 -7.05 -11.62
N GLN A 181 3.98 -6.04 -12.22
CA GLN A 181 4.97 -6.23 -13.27
C GLN A 181 6.34 -6.62 -12.68
N PRO A 182 6.91 -7.79 -13.05
CA PRO A 182 8.29 -8.10 -12.71
C PRO A 182 9.19 -7.05 -13.40
N GLY A 183 10.13 -6.49 -12.63
CA GLY A 183 10.78 -5.21 -12.90
C GLY A 183 11.17 -4.93 -14.34
N HIS A 184 10.71 -3.79 -14.87
CA HIS A 184 11.38 -3.12 -15.99
C HIS A 184 12.73 -2.58 -15.49
N SER A 185 13.76 -3.42 -15.53
CA SER A 185 15.14 -2.97 -15.58
C SER A 185 15.37 -2.27 -16.91
N SER A 186 15.16 -0.95 -16.95
CA SER A 186 15.73 -0.10 -17.99
C SER A 186 17.25 -0.09 -17.83
N GLY A 187 17.89 -1.08 -18.44
CA GLY A 187 19.32 -1.25 -18.54
C GLY A 187 19.60 -2.04 -19.82
N SER A 188 20.00 -1.31 -20.86
CA SER A 188 20.49 -1.82 -22.14
C SER A 188 21.42 -3.05 -22.01
N ASN A 189 21.14 -4.07 -22.83
CA ASN A 189 21.90 -5.31 -23.13
C ASN A 189 21.41 -6.62 -22.47
N GLU A 190 20.16 -7.04 -22.71
CA GLU A 190 19.71 -8.42 -22.39
C GLU A 190 19.04 -9.13 -23.59
N THR A 191 19.72 -9.19 -24.74
CA THR A 191 19.29 -10.10 -25.83
C THR A 191 19.73 -11.56 -25.64
N GLU A 192 20.48 -11.88 -24.56
CA GLU A 192 21.03 -13.23 -24.35
C GLU A 192 20.42 -14.02 -23.18
N LYS A 193 19.64 -13.42 -22.27
CA LYS A 193 19.02 -14.14 -21.13
C LYS A 193 17.57 -14.57 -21.34
N ASP A 194 16.95 -14.15 -22.42
CA ASP A 194 15.54 -14.44 -22.68
C ASP A 194 15.32 -15.91 -23.12
N ALA A 195 16.35 -16.54 -23.69
CA ALA A 195 16.27 -17.93 -24.18
C ALA A 195 16.16 -18.95 -23.04
N ASP A 196 16.96 -18.82 -21.98
CA ASP A 196 16.95 -19.77 -20.87
C ASP A 196 15.70 -19.60 -19.98
N LEU A 197 15.21 -18.37 -19.83
CA LEU A 197 13.96 -18.10 -19.12
C LEU A 197 12.75 -18.64 -19.89
N GLN A 198 12.71 -18.42 -21.21
CA GLN A 198 11.67 -18.98 -22.09
C GLN A 198 11.72 -20.51 -22.10
N LYS A 199 12.92 -21.10 -22.04
CA LYS A 199 13.10 -22.55 -21.96
C LYS A 199 12.61 -23.12 -20.63
N ALA A 200 12.86 -22.44 -19.51
CA ALA A 200 12.35 -22.85 -18.19
C ALA A 200 10.81 -22.77 -18.09
N LEU A 201 10.22 -21.73 -18.66
CA LEU A 201 8.76 -21.59 -18.78
C LEU A 201 8.14 -22.67 -19.67
N ALA A 202 8.75 -22.93 -20.83
CA ALA A 202 8.30 -23.98 -21.74
C ALA A 202 8.43 -25.39 -21.13
N LEU A 203 9.48 -25.63 -20.33
CA LEU A 203 9.65 -26.89 -19.59
C LEU A 203 8.60 -27.04 -18.49
N SER A 204 8.26 -25.97 -17.77
CA SER A 204 7.20 -26.00 -16.76
C SER A 204 5.82 -26.29 -17.36
N LEU A 205 5.56 -25.78 -18.57
CA LEU A 205 4.31 -26.02 -19.31
C LEU A 205 4.23 -27.42 -19.95
N GLN A 206 5.33 -28.16 -20.03
CA GLN A 206 5.34 -29.52 -20.60
C GLN A 206 5.02 -30.61 -19.57
N ASP A 207 5.20 -30.34 -18.27
CA ASP A 207 4.97 -31.33 -17.21
C ASP A 207 3.49 -31.46 -16.76
N ASP A 208 2.58 -30.60 -17.24
CA ASP A 208 1.15 -30.64 -16.89
C ASP A 208 0.31 -31.64 -17.73
N PHE A 209 0.91 -32.31 -18.73
CA PHE A 209 0.14 -33.18 -19.64
C PHE A 209 -0.06 -34.62 -19.16
N ASN A 210 0.47 -35.00 -17.99
CA ASN A 210 0.41 -36.40 -17.55
C ASN A 210 -0.17 -36.65 -16.16
N ASP A 211 -0.65 -35.62 -15.45
CA ASP A 211 -1.25 -35.84 -14.14
C ASP A 211 -2.75 -36.13 -14.27
N ILE A 212 -3.04 -37.36 -14.71
CA ILE A 212 -4.39 -37.97 -14.85
C ILE A 212 -5.22 -37.78 -13.57
N SER A 213 -4.57 -37.59 -12.41
CA SER A 213 -5.23 -37.36 -11.13
C SER A 213 -5.97 -36.02 -11.07
N LEU A 214 -5.38 -34.91 -11.52
CA LEU A 214 -5.99 -33.58 -11.36
C LEU A 214 -7.19 -33.37 -12.30
N GLN A 215 -7.11 -33.89 -13.53
CA GLN A 215 -8.23 -33.89 -14.47
C GLN A 215 -9.41 -34.71 -13.94
N SER A 216 -9.15 -35.84 -13.27
CA SER A 216 -10.20 -36.68 -12.70
C SER A 216 -10.94 -35.98 -11.57
N VAL A 217 -10.22 -35.32 -10.65
CA VAL A 217 -10.81 -34.57 -9.54
C VAL A 217 -11.64 -33.38 -10.03
N LEU A 218 -11.16 -32.65 -11.06
CA LEU A 218 -11.91 -31.55 -11.66
C LEU A 218 -13.16 -32.02 -12.41
N ALA A 219 -13.11 -33.19 -13.07
CA ALA A 219 -14.29 -33.76 -13.70
C ALA A 219 -15.33 -34.26 -12.69
N GLU A 220 -14.88 -34.78 -11.54
CA GLU A 220 -15.73 -35.31 -10.48
C GLU A 220 -16.45 -34.17 -9.74
N THR A 221 -15.72 -33.14 -9.33
CA THR A 221 -16.30 -31.91 -8.75
C THR A 221 -17.31 -31.22 -9.66
N LYS A 222 -17.07 -31.23 -10.98
CA LYS A 222 -18.04 -30.69 -11.95
C LYS A 222 -19.32 -31.53 -12.01
N ARG A 223 -19.21 -32.87 -12.00
CA ARG A 223 -20.39 -33.76 -11.98
C ARG A 223 -21.19 -33.61 -10.69
N GLU A 224 -20.51 -33.51 -9.55
CA GLU A 224 -21.17 -33.29 -8.25
C GLU A 224 -21.96 -31.98 -8.23
N ALA A 225 -21.42 -30.91 -8.83
CA ALA A 225 -22.12 -29.63 -8.95
C ALA A 225 -23.37 -29.73 -9.84
N GLU A 226 -23.26 -30.42 -10.98
CA GLU A 226 -24.39 -30.64 -11.91
C GLU A 226 -25.50 -31.51 -11.28
N ASP A 227 -25.13 -32.55 -10.52
CA ASP A 227 -26.09 -33.41 -9.83
C ASP A 227 -26.84 -32.68 -8.70
N LEU A 228 -26.15 -31.80 -7.96
CA LEU A 228 -26.78 -30.95 -6.93
C LEU A 228 -27.76 -29.95 -7.53
N GLU A 229 -27.45 -29.42 -8.72
CA GLU A 229 -28.35 -28.52 -9.45
C GLU A 229 -29.59 -29.27 -9.95
N MET A 230 -29.42 -30.48 -10.50
CA MET A 230 -30.52 -31.33 -10.94
C MET A 230 -31.42 -31.75 -9.76
N GLN A 231 -30.84 -32.09 -8.61
CA GLN A 231 -31.61 -32.42 -7.40
C GLN A 231 -32.40 -31.22 -6.87
N ARG A 232 -31.83 -30.01 -6.94
CA ARG A 232 -32.57 -28.77 -6.63
C ARG A 232 -33.74 -28.57 -7.58
N ALA A 233 -33.54 -28.74 -8.88
CA ALA A 233 -34.60 -28.61 -9.88
C ALA A 233 -35.74 -29.62 -9.65
N LEU A 234 -35.43 -30.89 -9.37
CA LEU A 234 -36.43 -31.92 -9.07
C LEU A 234 -37.21 -31.62 -7.78
N ARG A 235 -36.55 -31.08 -6.75
CA ARG A 235 -37.20 -30.69 -5.50
C ARG A 235 -38.18 -29.53 -5.69
N ILE A 236 -37.78 -28.54 -6.51
CA ILE A 236 -38.62 -27.40 -6.88
C ILE A 236 -39.86 -27.89 -7.64
N SER A 237 -39.69 -28.77 -8.64
CA SER A 237 -40.81 -29.34 -9.39
C SER A 237 -41.74 -30.22 -8.54
N ALA A 238 -41.21 -30.91 -7.52
CA ALA A 238 -42.04 -31.69 -6.59
C ALA A 238 -42.90 -30.80 -5.68
N GLN A 239 -42.38 -29.64 -5.25
CA GLN A 239 -43.13 -28.66 -4.47
C GLN A 239 -44.21 -27.93 -5.29
N GLU A 240 -44.01 -27.76 -6.59
CA GLU A 240 -45.02 -27.21 -7.51
C GLU A 240 -46.20 -28.17 -7.78
N SER A 241 -46.10 -29.45 -7.39
CA SER A 241 -47.18 -30.44 -7.59
C SER A 241 -48.27 -30.43 -6.50
N HIS A 242 -48.14 -29.60 -5.46
CA HIS A 242 -49.16 -29.42 -4.43
C HIS A 242 -49.52 -27.93 -4.24
N GLY A 243 -50.35 -27.42 -5.15
CA GLY A 243 -50.86 -26.05 -5.10
C GLY A 243 -52.09 -25.80 -5.96
N CYS A 244 -53.05 -26.73 -5.98
CA CYS A 244 -54.36 -26.51 -6.60
C CYS A 244 -55.40 -26.09 -5.54
N VAL A 245 -55.56 -24.78 -5.29
CA VAL A 245 -56.82 -24.21 -4.80
C VAL A 245 -57.02 -22.81 -5.40
N ASN A 246 -58.17 -22.62 -6.04
CA ASN A 246 -58.74 -21.38 -6.58
C ASN A 246 -58.78 -20.24 -5.55
N ASP A 247 -58.65 -18.99 -6.01
CA ASP A 247 -59.80 -18.06 -5.95
C ASP A 247 -59.63 -16.82 -6.85
N ASN A 248 -60.68 -16.57 -7.63
CA ASN A 248 -60.90 -15.38 -8.43
C ASN A 248 -61.42 -14.24 -7.53
N ASN A 249 -60.76 -13.08 -7.51
CA ASN A 249 -61.42 -11.81 -7.90
C ASN A 249 -60.49 -10.58 -7.91
N SER A 250 -60.58 -9.86 -9.04
CA SER A 250 -60.64 -8.40 -9.15
C SER A 250 -59.44 -7.51 -8.79
N THR A 251 -58.85 -6.98 -9.87
CA THR A 251 -58.53 -5.55 -10.09
C THR A 251 -57.31 -4.97 -9.36
N ARG A 252 -56.23 -4.72 -10.12
CA ARG A 252 -55.78 -3.39 -10.59
C ARG A 252 -54.27 -3.44 -10.84
N GLY A 253 -53.87 -3.21 -12.09
CA GLY A 253 -52.48 -3.35 -12.52
C GLY A 253 -51.53 -2.35 -11.88
N TYR A 254 -50.26 -2.76 -11.76
CA TYR A 254 -49.09 -1.90 -11.76
C TYR A 254 -47.89 -2.68 -12.31
N ILE A 255 -47.17 -2.04 -13.23
CA ILE A 255 -46.01 -2.57 -13.97
C ILE A 255 -44.77 -2.53 -13.06
N PRO A 256 -43.91 -3.57 -12.97
CA PRO A 256 -42.67 -3.48 -12.22
C PRO A 256 -41.54 -2.86 -13.07
N SER A 257 -41.06 -1.71 -12.61
CA SER A 257 -39.79 -1.10 -13.01
C SER A 257 -38.62 -1.77 -12.30
N HIS A 258 -37.58 -2.10 -13.07
CA HIS A 258 -36.25 -2.44 -12.58
C HIS A 258 -35.68 -1.38 -11.61
N LEU A 259 -34.84 -1.86 -10.69
CA LEU A 259 -33.80 -1.17 -9.90
C LEU A 259 -34.18 -0.60 -8.50
N ARG A 260 -33.32 -0.98 -7.52
CA ARG A 260 -33.26 -0.72 -6.05
C ARG A 260 -34.01 -1.78 -5.23
N THR A 261 -33.44 -2.46 -4.23
CA THR A 261 -32.36 -2.11 -3.30
C THR A 261 -31.70 -3.42 -2.82
N LEU A 262 -30.38 -3.41 -2.62
CA LEU A 262 -29.54 -4.59 -2.29
C LEU A 262 -29.26 -4.66 -0.79
N GLU A 263 -30.30 -4.55 0.03
CA GLU A 263 -30.23 -4.76 1.49
C GLU A 263 -31.50 -5.50 1.90
N ASP A 264 -31.32 -6.53 2.72
CA ASP A 264 -32.33 -7.48 3.20
C ASP A 264 -32.94 -8.42 2.14
N ILE A 265 -32.42 -9.65 2.10
CA ILE A 265 -33.17 -10.93 2.14
C ILE A 265 -32.11 -12.05 2.20
N GLY A 266 -32.15 -12.86 3.26
CA GLY A 266 -31.33 -14.07 3.32
C GLY A 266 -30.94 -14.58 4.71
N ARG A 267 -31.72 -14.33 5.78
CA ARG A 267 -31.67 -15.21 6.96
C ARG A 267 -32.28 -16.56 6.55
N SER A 268 -31.40 -17.44 6.08
CA SER A 268 -31.68 -18.80 5.64
C SER A 268 -32.34 -19.60 6.76
N GLU A 269 -33.34 -20.41 6.40
CA GLU A 269 -33.99 -21.39 7.29
C GLU A 269 -32.98 -22.37 7.92
N GLU A 270 -31.77 -22.49 7.36
CA GLU A 270 -30.67 -23.31 7.86
C GLU A 270 -30.15 -22.85 9.25
N ASP A 271 -30.26 -21.55 9.57
CA ASP A 271 -29.88 -21.04 10.90
C ASP A 271 -30.83 -21.50 12.00
N ARG A 272 -32.10 -21.79 11.67
CA ARG A 272 -33.08 -22.30 12.63
C ARG A 272 -32.83 -23.76 12.98
N ASP A 273 -32.54 -24.58 11.98
CA ASP A 273 -32.28 -26.00 12.18
C ASP A 273 -30.96 -26.23 12.94
N LEU A 274 -29.93 -25.40 12.69
CA LEU A 274 -28.69 -25.43 13.47
C LEU A 274 -28.91 -24.99 14.93
N GLN A 275 -29.73 -23.96 15.17
CA GLN A 275 -30.02 -23.50 16.54
C GLN A 275 -30.86 -24.50 17.33
N GLU A 276 -31.76 -25.24 16.67
CA GLU A 276 -32.54 -26.29 17.33
C GLU A 276 -31.68 -27.51 17.67
N ALA A 277 -30.75 -27.89 16.78
CA ALA A 277 -29.79 -28.98 17.03
C ALA A 277 -28.83 -28.69 18.19
N ILE A 278 -28.36 -27.44 18.33
CA ILE A 278 -27.52 -27.01 19.47
C ILE A 278 -28.32 -27.01 20.78
N ARG A 279 -29.60 -26.62 20.74
CA ARG A 279 -30.47 -26.61 21.92
C ARG A 279 -30.76 -28.02 22.45
N LEU A 280 -31.01 -28.98 21.56
CA LEU A 280 -31.23 -30.38 21.93
C LEU A 280 -29.97 -31.01 22.53
N SER A 281 -28.79 -30.68 22.01
CA SER A 281 -27.50 -31.19 22.52
C SER A 281 -27.15 -30.71 23.94
N LEU A 282 -27.74 -29.61 24.41
CA LEU A 282 -27.51 -29.06 25.76
C LEU A 282 -28.48 -29.65 26.82
N GLN A 283 -29.53 -30.35 26.42
CA GLN A 283 -30.48 -30.98 27.35
C GLN A 283 -30.11 -32.42 27.73
N ASP A 284 -29.30 -33.10 26.93
CA ASP A 284 -28.87 -34.50 27.17
C ASP A 284 -27.53 -34.60 27.94
N GLY A 285 -27.00 -33.48 28.45
CA GLY A 285 -25.71 -33.40 29.13
C GLY A 285 -25.80 -33.16 30.65
N ASN A 286 -26.75 -33.80 31.35
CA ASN A 286 -26.84 -33.76 32.83
C ASN A 286 -26.82 -35.17 33.43
#